data_AF-E3LLV7-F1
#
_entry.id   AF-E3LLV7-F1
#
_cell.length_a   1.000
_cell.length_b   1.000
_cell.length_c   1.000
_cell.angle_alpha   90.00
_cell.angle_beta   90.00
_cell.angle_gamma   90.00
#
_symmetry.space_group_name_H-M   'P 1'
#
loop_
_entity.id
_entity.type
_entity.pdbx_description
1 polymer ?
#
loop_
_entity_poly.entity_id
_entity_poly.type
_entity_poly.pdbx_seq_one_letter_code
_entity_poly.pdbx_strand_id
1 'polypeptide(L)'
;MFGAPCPETVPVYYIVTLHTLAIVSIPINMIGFYLVWYQSPKLRGYKYCLCYLQLASFLTECHMSLICPGYYFFPIIAGYNTGFEIISSHLSMTIYVFIFAFEIPSALLCFIFRHNAAENISRVKPRKLYLEKIMLVLAHIFPFASAFAMWKSGLPDQLKRDYVKDNWPQCLEWLKLNAFEVYDYKLNPWLAVVGIGAVLFVFLVYTYGLTLGLHTMTILQKHQRSMSRQTYQMHKTALFSLIMQSLIPGALIVIPLGVCMFVVVTGAVGLQELATDTMFLVGSHSMCQCIVMISSNAKYRRLLKEKARAFFGFVLN
;
A
#
# COMPACT_ATOMS: atom_id res chain seq x y z
N MET A 1 -28.18 20.88 -12.73
CA MET A 1 -27.55 19.71 -13.37
C MET A 1 -26.44 19.25 -12.44
N PHE A 2 -26.71 18.26 -11.59
CA PHE A 2 -25.66 17.62 -10.80
C PHE A 2 -24.83 16.77 -11.78
N GLY A 3 -23.51 16.94 -11.75
CA GLY A 3 -22.58 16.40 -12.74
C GLY A 3 -22.83 14.92 -13.01
N ALA A 4 -22.90 14.56 -14.29
CA ALA A 4 -22.97 13.17 -14.71
C ALA A 4 -21.71 12.44 -14.20
N PRO A 5 -21.82 11.20 -13.69
CA PRO A 5 -20.71 10.51 -13.05
C PRO A 5 -19.58 10.07 -13.99
N CYS A 6 -19.73 10.34 -15.27
CA CYS A 6 -18.71 10.11 -16.28
C CYS A 6 -18.44 11.44 -16.97
N PRO A 7 -17.31 12.11 -16.67
CA PRO A 7 -16.93 13.30 -17.42
C PRO A 7 -16.66 12.93 -18.89
N GLU A 8 -16.76 13.89 -19.81
CA GLU A 8 -16.48 13.65 -21.24
C GLU A 8 -15.00 13.33 -21.48
N THR A 9 -14.11 13.88 -20.65
CA THR A 9 -12.66 13.66 -20.69
C THR A 9 -12.12 13.55 -19.27
N VAL A 10 -10.97 12.87 -19.11
CA VAL A 10 -10.28 12.84 -17.81
C VAL A 10 -9.83 14.26 -17.45
N PRO A 11 -10.14 14.77 -16.25
CA PRO A 11 -9.69 16.09 -15.84
C PRO A 11 -8.16 16.21 -15.86
N VAL A 12 -7.65 17.26 -16.52
CA VAL A 12 -6.20 17.48 -16.69
C VAL A 12 -5.46 17.54 -15.36
N TYR A 13 -6.07 18.14 -14.33
CA TYR A 13 -5.47 18.24 -13.00
C TYR A 13 -5.16 16.85 -12.40
N TYR A 14 -5.97 15.84 -12.72
CA TYR A 14 -5.85 14.50 -12.15
C TYR A 14 -4.56 13.84 -12.60
N ILE A 15 -4.31 13.86 -13.90
CA ILE A 15 -3.10 13.31 -14.53
C ILE A 15 -1.86 14.06 -14.08
N VAL A 16 -1.92 15.40 -14.07
CA VAL A 16 -0.79 16.24 -13.62
C VAL A 16 -0.45 15.95 -12.16
N THR A 17 -1.46 15.76 -11.31
CA THR A 17 -1.27 15.43 -9.88
C THR A 17 -0.60 14.07 -9.71
N LEU A 18 -1.08 13.02 -10.40
CA LEU A 18 -0.48 11.68 -10.33
C LEU A 18 0.99 11.68 -10.78
N HIS A 19 1.31 12.33 -11.90
CA HIS A 19 2.69 12.41 -12.37
C HIS A 19 3.58 13.24 -11.45
N THR A 20 3.06 14.34 -10.89
CA THR A 20 3.81 15.14 -9.91
C THR A 20 4.12 14.31 -8.65
N LEU A 21 3.14 13.55 -8.15
CA LEU A 21 3.35 12.63 -7.04
C LEU A 21 4.43 11.59 -7.37
N ALA A 22 4.40 10.99 -8.56
CA ALA A 22 5.41 10.04 -9.01
C ALA A 22 6.82 10.67 -9.05
N ILE A 23 6.95 11.86 -9.64
CA ILE A 23 8.23 12.58 -9.78
C ILE A 23 8.85 12.85 -8.41
N VAL A 24 8.05 13.20 -7.41
CA VAL A 24 8.54 13.48 -6.05
C VAL A 24 8.81 12.19 -5.28
N SER A 25 7.93 11.20 -5.41
CA SER A 25 8.00 9.98 -4.64
C SER A 25 9.16 9.07 -5.04
N ILE A 26 9.44 8.91 -6.33
CA ILE A 26 10.47 8.00 -6.81
C ILE A 26 11.84 8.33 -6.20
N PRO A 27 12.34 9.58 -6.23
CA PRO A 27 13.58 9.94 -5.54
C PRO A 27 13.57 9.61 -4.05
N ILE A 28 12.47 9.87 -3.35
CA ILE A 28 12.35 9.62 -1.90
C ILE A 28 12.42 8.12 -1.61
N ASN A 29 11.70 7.32 -2.37
CA ASN A 29 11.73 5.87 -2.29
C ASN A 29 13.14 5.31 -2.59
N MET A 30 13.81 5.82 -3.63
CA MET A 30 15.20 5.44 -3.96
C MET A 30 16.19 5.78 -2.86
N ILE A 31 16.08 6.97 -2.25
CA ILE A 31 16.87 7.35 -1.07
C ILE A 31 16.57 6.39 0.09
N GLY A 32 15.31 6.04 0.30
CA GLY A 32 14.88 5.03 1.27
C GLY A 32 15.60 3.70 1.09
N PHE A 33 15.57 3.14 -0.11
CA PHE A 33 16.28 1.89 -0.44
C PHE A 33 17.78 2.00 -0.18
N TYR A 34 18.41 3.07 -0.64
CA TYR A 34 19.83 3.31 -0.41
C TYR A 34 20.17 3.29 1.09
N LEU A 35 19.37 3.98 1.92
CA LEU A 35 19.57 4.03 3.36
C LEU A 35 19.36 2.67 4.02
N VAL A 36 18.31 1.93 3.65
CA VAL A 36 18.04 0.59 4.19
C VAL A 36 19.15 -0.38 3.83
N TRP A 37 19.60 -0.37 2.57
CA TRP A 37 20.57 -1.35 2.07
C TRP A 37 21.97 -1.12 2.65
N TYR A 38 22.46 0.11 2.59
CA TYR A 38 23.84 0.44 2.93
C TYR A 38 24.03 0.90 4.38
N GLN A 39 23.00 1.50 5.00
CA GLN A 39 23.14 2.14 6.31
C GLN A 39 22.52 1.35 7.47
N SER A 40 21.95 0.17 7.23
CA SER A 40 21.49 -0.77 8.28
C SER A 40 22.35 -2.03 8.51
N PRO A 41 23.70 -2.03 8.41
CA PRO A 41 24.51 -3.25 8.50
C PRO A 41 24.49 -3.94 9.87
N LYS A 42 24.14 -3.23 10.96
CA LYS A 42 24.00 -3.82 12.31
C LYS A 42 22.70 -4.60 12.52
N LEU A 43 21.77 -4.57 11.56
CA LEU A 43 20.43 -5.17 11.63
C LEU A 43 20.30 -6.33 10.63
N ARG A 44 21.32 -7.20 10.54
CA ARG A 44 21.60 -8.13 9.42
C ARG A 44 20.36 -8.79 8.78
N GLY A 45 19.36 -9.25 9.55
CA GLY A 45 18.12 -9.82 9.02
C GLY A 45 16.99 -8.81 8.78
N TYR A 46 16.76 -7.88 9.73
CA TYR A 46 15.64 -6.92 9.66
C TYR A 46 15.72 -5.97 8.46
N LYS A 47 16.94 -5.64 7.99
CA LYS A 47 17.12 -4.81 6.80
C LYS A 47 16.45 -5.42 5.55
N TYR A 48 16.43 -6.75 5.44
CA TYR A 48 15.80 -7.43 4.29
C TYR A 48 14.28 -7.37 4.39
N CYS A 49 13.71 -7.52 5.59
CA CYS A 49 12.28 -7.37 5.80
C CYS A 49 11.81 -5.95 5.47
N LEU A 50 12.55 -4.92 5.94
CA LEU A 50 12.26 -3.52 5.60
C LEU A 50 12.41 -3.25 4.09
N CYS A 51 13.45 -3.79 3.46
CA CYS A 51 13.64 -3.62 2.02
C CYS A 51 12.50 -4.27 1.23
N TYR A 52 12.03 -5.44 1.65
CA TYR A 52 10.90 -6.12 1.04
C TYR A 52 9.61 -5.31 1.16
N LEU A 53 9.32 -4.79 2.37
CA LEU A 53 8.17 -3.92 2.59
C LEU A 53 8.23 -2.66 1.71
N GLN A 54 9.38 -1.98 1.68
CA GLN A 54 9.53 -0.79 0.84
C GLN A 54 9.43 -1.12 -0.65
N LEU A 55 9.94 -2.29 -1.08
CA LEU A 55 9.87 -2.74 -2.47
C LEU A 55 8.43 -3.00 -2.90
N ALA A 56 7.63 -3.67 -2.08
CA ALA A 56 6.22 -3.90 -2.37
C ALA A 56 5.48 -2.55 -2.54
N SER A 57 5.58 -1.65 -1.56
CA SER A 57 4.91 -0.35 -1.61
C SER A 57 5.41 0.53 -2.77
N PHE A 58 6.71 0.50 -3.07
CA PHE A 58 7.26 1.24 -4.22
C PHE A 58 6.76 0.70 -5.56
N LEU A 59 6.68 -0.63 -5.73
CA LEU A 59 6.14 -1.23 -6.96
C LEU A 59 4.66 -0.91 -7.13
N THR A 60 3.86 -0.93 -6.06
CA THR A 60 2.46 -0.51 -6.06
C THR A 60 2.33 0.92 -6.59
N GLU A 61 3.11 1.85 -6.04
CA GLU A 61 3.08 3.25 -6.45
C GLU A 61 3.55 3.46 -7.89
N CYS A 62 4.65 2.82 -8.31
CA CYS A 62 5.10 2.87 -9.70
C CYS A 62 4.03 2.36 -10.67
N HIS A 63 3.32 1.28 -10.30
CA HIS A 63 2.23 0.78 -11.12
C HIS A 63 1.09 1.80 -11.23
N MET A 64 0.66 2.36 -10.11
CA MET A 64 -0.46 3.29 -10.02
C MET A 64 -0.17 4.69 -10.59
N SER A 65 1.08 5.15 -10.62
CA SER A 65 1.41 6.53 -11.01
C SER A 65 2.25 6.65 -12.28
N LEU A 66 2.90 5.58 -12.75
CA LEU A 66 3.70 5.58 -13.98
C LEU A 66 3.23 4.58 -15.03
N ILE A 67 3.10 3.30 -14.67
CA ILE A 67 2.87 2.23 -15.66
C ILE A 67 1.44 2.31 -16.20
N CYS A 68 0.47 2.29 -15.30
CA CYS A 68 -0.95 2.30 -15.61
C CYS A 68 -1.71 3.24 -14.67
N PRO A 69 -1.50 4.58 -14.75
CA PRO A 69 -2.31 5.54 -14.02
C PRO A 69 -3.78 5.39 -14.36
N GLY A 70 -4.60 5.07 -13.35
CA GLY A 70 -6.03 4.87 -13.50
C GLY A 70 -6.82 6.09 -13.06
N TYR A 71 -7.74 6.56 -13.90
CA TYR A 71 -8.82 7.45 -13.48
C TYR A 71 -10.03 6.60 -13.07
N TYR A 72 -10.45 6.72 -11.82
CA TYR A 72 -11.56 5.93 -11.27
C TYR A 72 -12.85 6.72 -11.34
N PHE A 73 -13.89 6.04 -11.82
CA PHE A 73 -15.25 6.54 -11.84
C PHE A 73 -15.92 5.99 -10.58
N PHE A 74 -16.70 6.80 -9.89
CA PHE A 74 -17.51 6.39 -8.75
C PHE A 74 -18.85 7.11 -8.86
N PRO A 75 -20.00 6.49 -8.50
CA PRO A 75 -20.15 5.22 -7.80
C PRO A 75 -20.15 3.98 -8.71
N ILE A 76 -20.20 4.12 -10.04
CA ILE A 76 -19.97 2.99 -10.96
C ILE A 76 -18.57 2.43 -10.69
N ILE A 77 -18.39 1.15 -10.44
CA ILE A 77 -17.04 0.60 -10.17
C ILE A 77 -16.32 0.44 -11.51
N ALA A 78 -15.80 1.54 -12.04
CA ALA A 78 -15.15 1.58 -13.33
C ALA A 78 -13.83 2.37 -13.28
N GLY A 79 -12.95 2.07 -14.23
CA GLY A 79 -11.66 2.72 -14.32
C GLY A 79 -11.21 2.86 -15.76
N TYR A 80 -10.58 3.99 -16.07
CA TYR A 80 -9.91 4.23 -17.33
C TYR A 80 -8.40 4.25 -17.12
N ASN A 81 -7.67 3.38 -17.81
CA ASN A 81 -6.21 3.39 -17.79
C ASN A 81 -5.71 4.49 -18.74
N THR A 82 -5.02 5.47 -18.16
CA THR A 82 -4.47 6.64 -18.87
C THR A 82 -2.99 6.43 -19.26
N GLY A 83 -2.43 5.26 -18.91
CA GLY A 83 -1.06 4.87 -19.21
C GLY A 83 -0.90 4.13 -20.53
N PHE A 84 0.05 3.19 -20.56
CA PHE A 84 0.33 2.40 -21.76
C PHE A 84 -0.84 1.46 -22.09
N GLU A 85 -1.51 1.71 -23.22
CA GLU A 85 -2.65 0.91 -23.72
C GLU A 85 -2.30 -0.54 -24.12
N ILE A 86 -1.04 -0.95 -23.97
CA ILE A 86 -0.56 -2.31 -24.28
C ILE A 86 -1.15 -3.33 -23.29
N ILE A 87 -1.42 -2.92 -22.05
CA ILE A 87 -1.98 -3.78 -21.00
C ILE A 87 -3.46 -3.46 -20.85
N SER A 88 -4.34 -4.46 -21.02
CA SER A 88 -5.77 -4.26 -20.80
C SER A 88 -6.05 -3.81 -19.37
N SER A 89 -7.06 -2.97 -19.17
CA SER A 89 -7.37 -2.41 -17.85
C SER A 89 -7.70 -3.48 -16.82
N HIS A 90 -8.35 -4.57 -17.24
CA HIS A 90 -8.59 -5.72 -16.39
C HIS A 90 -7.28 -6.38 -15.92
N LEU A 91 -6.37 -6.69 -16.84
CA LEU A 91 -5.08 -7.30 -16.52
C LEU A 91 -4.23 -6.38 -15.65
N SER A 92 -4.22 -5.08 -15.97
CA SER A 92 -3.56 -4.04 -15.17
C SER A 92 -4.07 -4.02 -13.74
N MET A 93 -5.40 -4.05 -13.53
CA MET A 93 -5.98 -4.08 -12.20
C MET A 93 -5.67 -5.39 -11.45
N THR A 94 -5.63 -6.54 -12.15
CA THR A 94 -5.20 -7.82 -11.56
C THR A 94 -3.74 -7.78 -11.10
N ILE A 95 -2.84 -7.23 -11.92
CA ILE A 95 -1.42 -7.06 -11.58
C ILE A 95 -1.26 -6.08 -10.41
N TYR A 96 -2.01 -4.98 -10.42
CA TYR A 96 -2.03 -4.03 -9.31
C TYR A 96 -2.44 -4.71 -7.99
N VAL A 97 -3.57 -5.44 -7.96
CA VAL A 97 -4.04 -6.15 -6.76
C VAL A 97 -3.02 -7.19 -6.28
N PHE A 98 -2.34 -7.87 -7.21
CA PHE A 98 -1.28 -8.83 -6.90
C PHE A 98 -0.11 -8.16 -6.18
N ILE A 99 0.45 -7.09 -6.74
CA ILE A 99 1.59 -6.35 -6.18
C ILE A 99 1.20 -5.73 -4.84
N PHE A 100 0.06 -5.05 -4.82
CA PHE A 100 -0.46 -4.33 -3.66
C PHE A 100 -0.69 -5.25 -2.45
N ALA A 101 -1.18 -6.47 -2.70
CA ALA A 101 -1.42 -7.43 -1.64
C ALA A 101 -0.14 -7.91 -0.93
N PHE A 102 1.06 -7.76 -1.53
CA PHE A 102 2.34 -8.11 -0.87
C PHE A 102 2.76 -7.13 0.23
N GLU A 103 2.16 -5.95 0.32
CA GLU A 103 2.42 -5.00 1.40
C GLU A 103 2.04 -5.58 2.78
N ILE A 104 0.96 -6.38 2.82
CA ILE A 104 0.46 -6.99 4.05
C ILE A 104 1.43 -8.05 4.61
N PRO A 105 1.82 -9.10 3.87
CA PRO A 105 2.74 -10.11 4.39
C PRO A 105 4.16 -9.55 4.63
N SER A 106 4.61 -8.55 3.87
CA SER A 106 5.90 -7.89 4.11
C SER A 106 5.92 -7.09 5.41
N ALA A 107 4.83 -6.37 5.73
CA ALA A 107 4.66 -5.69 7.01
C ALA A 107 4.60 -6.69 8.18
N LEU A 108 3.86 -7.78 8.04
CA LEU A 108 3.78 -8.84 9.04
C LEU A 108 5.14 -9.46 9.33
N LEU A 109 5.93 -9.74 8.29
CA LEU A 109 7.28 -10.27 8.43
C LEU A 109 8.17 -9.34 9.26
N CYS A 110 8.04 -8.01 9.10
CA CYS A 110 8.76 -7.04 9.91
C CYS A 110 8.41 -7.13 11.40
N PHE A 111 7.13 -7.31 11.74
CA PHE A 111 6.69 -7.49 13.12
C PHE A 111 7.18 -8.80 13.73
N ILE A 112 7.04 -9.92 13.00
CA ILE A 112 7.50 -11.24 13.46
C ILE A 112 9.02 -11.24 13.67
N PHE A 113 9.79 -10.69 12.74
CA PHE A 113 11.24 -10.60 12.90
C PHE A 113 11.63 -9.83 14.17
N ARG A 114 10.93 -8.71 14.44
CA ARG A 114 11.18 -7.89 15.63
C ARG A 114 10.78 -8.58 16.91
N HIS A 115 9.65 -9.27 16.89
CA HIS A 115 9.18 -10.08 17.99
C HIS A 115 10.19 -11.17 18.35
N ASN A 116 10.63 -11.95 17.37
CA ASN A 116 11.55 -13.07 17.56
C ASN A 116 12.92 -12.58 18.05
N ALA A 117 13.37 -11.41 17.59
CA ALA A 117 14.58 -10.78 18.12
C ALA A 117 14.46 -10.42 19.60
N ALA A 118 13.28 -9.98 20.07
CA ALA A 118 13.05 -9.69 21.48
C ALA A 118 12.87 -10.96 22.34
N GLU A 119 12.20 -11.99 21.83
CA GLU A 119 12.08 -13.28 22.52
C GLU A 119 13.45 -13.95 22.73
N ASN A 120 14.34 -13.86 21.75
CA ASN A 120 15.71 -14.36 21.89
C ASN A 120 16.48 -13.68 23.04
N ILE A 121 16.18 -12.40 23.33
CA ILE A 121 16.77 -11.67 24.45
C ILE A 121 16.19 -12.16 25.79
N SER A 122 14.90 -12.48 25.83
CA SER A 122 14.22 -12.90 27.06
C SER A 122 14.48 -14.36 27.44
N ARG A 123 15.11 -15.15 26.55
CA ARG A 123 15.32 -16.61 26.71
C ARG A 123 14.02 -17.37 27.05
N VAL A 124 12.87 -16.78 26.73
CA VAL A 124 11.56 -17.44 26.88
C VAL A 124 11.56 -18.61 25.90
N LYS A 125 11.02 -19.78 26.32
CA LYS A 125 10.89 -20.93 25.42
C LYS A 125 10.27 -20.43 24.12
N PRO A 126 10.89 -20.70 22.95
CA PRO A 126 10.35 -20.22 21.69
C PRO A 126 8.90 -20.66 21.60
N ARG A 127 8.01 -19.70 21.33
CA ARG A 127 6.63 -19.99 20.92
C ARG A 127 6.68 -21.00 19.78
N LYS A 128 5.61 -21.78 19.57
CA LYS A 128 5.52 -22.82 18.53
C LYS A 128 5.94 -22.26 17.15
N LEU A 129 7.25 -22.29 16.85
CA LEU A 129 7.90 -21.64 15.70
C LEU A 129 7.32 -22.13 14.38
N TYR A 130 6.80 -23.35 14.39
CA TYR A 130 6.08 -23.97 13.29
C TYR A 130 4.78 -23.24 12.94
N LEU A 131 3.99 -22.82 13.93
CA LEU A 131 2.75 -22.07 13.69
C LEU A 131 3.02 -20.71 13.06
N GLU A 132 4.05 -19.99 13.51
CA GLU A 132 4.43 -18.70 12.92
C GLU A 132 4.88 -18.83 11.47
N LYS A 133 5.67 -19.86 11.18
CA LYS A 133 6.09 -20.18 9.81
C LYS A 133 4.92 -20.53 8.91
N ILE A 134 3.96 -21.34 9.39
CA ILE A 134 2.73 -21.64 8.65
C ILE A 134 1.93 -20.36 8.37
N MET A 135 1.71 -19.53 9.39
CA MET A 135 0.96 -18.28 9.22
C MET A 135 1.62 -17.34 8.23
N LEU A 136 2.96 -17.27 8.23
CA LEU A 136 3.71 -16.51 7.24
C LEU A 136 3.54 -17.06 5.82
N VAL A 137 3.60 -18.39 5.63
CA VAL A 137 3.36 -19.01 4.32
C VAL A 137 1.94 -18.73 3.84
N LEU A 138 0.94 -18.92 4.70
CA LEU A 138 -0.45 -18.60 4.38
C LEU A 138 -0.63 -17.12 4.01
N ALA A 139 0.04 -16.21 4.71
CA ALA A 139 0.00 -14.79 4.39
C ALA A 139 0.61 -14.45 3.02
N HIS A 140 1.58 -15.22 2.54
CA HIS A 140 2.17 -15.05 1.20
C HIS A 140 1.37 -15.74 0.09
N ILE A 141 0.41 -16.61 0.42
CA ILE A 141 -0.55 -17.15 -0.55
C ILE A 141 -1.64 -16.12 -0.85
N PHE A 142 -1.95 -15.23 0.10
CA PHE A 142 -3.00 -14.21 -0.04
C PHE A 142 -2.88 -13.35 -1.32
N PRO A 143 -1.70 -12.80 -1.71
CA PRO A 143 -1.56 -12.06 -2.97
C PRO A 143 -1.96 -12.83 -4.22
N PHE A 144 -1.69 -14.14 -4.26
CA PHE A 144 -2.09 -14.98 -5.38
C PHE A 144 -3.60 -15.23 -5.38
N ALA A 145 -4.18 -15.44 -4.19
CA ALA A 145 -5.61 -15.62 -4.04
C ALA A 145 -6.41 -14.35 -4.41
N SER A 146 -5.93 -13.17 -4.00
CA SER A 146 -6.56 -11.89 -4.33
C SER A 146 -6.45 -11.59 -5.83
N ALA A 147 -5.30 -11.84 -6.44
CA ALA A 147 -5.11 -11.70 -7.89
C ALA A 147 -6.02 -12.65 -8.68
N PHE A 148 -6.12 -13.91 -8.27
CA PHE A 148 -7.03 -14.88 -8.88
C PHE A 148 -8.50 -14.43 -8.78
N ALA A 149 -8.93 -14.01 -7.60
CA ALA A 149 -10.29 -13.52 -7.40
C ALA A 149 -10.55 -12.23 -8.21
N MET A 150 -9.56 -11.35 -8.34
CA MET A 150 -9.65 -10.14 -9.17
C MET A 150 -9.78 -10.50 -10.66
N TRP A 151 -9.00 -11.45 -11.15
CA TRP A 151 -9.12 -11.97 -12.52
C TRP A 151 -10.51 -12.59 -12.77
N LYS A 152 -11.05 -13.32 -11.79
CA LYS A 152 -12.39 -13.90 -11.89
C LYS A 152 -13.53 -12.88 -11.78
N SER A 153 -13.25 -11.65 -11.33
CA SER A 153 -14.24 -10.57 -11.18
C SER A 153 -14.62 -9.88 -12.49
N GLY A 154 -13.88 -10.13 -13.57
CA GLY A 154 -14.18 -9.56 -14.89
C GLY A 154 -15.58 -9.94 -15.37
N LEU A 155 -16.25 -9.00 -16.02
CA LEU A 155 -17.54 -9.24 -16.67
C LEU A 155 -17.33 -9.64 -18.15
N PRO A 156 -18.24 -10.39 -18.78
CA PRO A 156 -18.27 -10.51 -20.24
C PRO A 156 -18.70 -9.20 -20.91
N ASP A 157 -18.17 -8.90 -22.10
CA ASP A 157 -18.39 -7.60 -22.76
C ASP A 157 -19.86 -7.26 -23.01
N GLN A 158 -20.69 -8.25 -23.33
CA GLN A 158 -22.11 -8.05 -23.53
C GLN A 158 -22.79 -7.60 -22.23
N LEU A 159 -22.47 -8.27 -21.12
CA LEU A 159 -23.03 -7.94 -19.81
C LEU A 159 -22.54 -6.57 -19.30
N LYS A 160 -21.29 -6.19 -19.59
CA LYS A 160 -20.79 -4.83 -19.32
C LYS A 160 -21.61 -3.79 -20.07
N ARG A 161 -21.83 -3.99 -21.38
CA ARG A 161 -22.61 -3.08 -22.23
C ARG A 161 -24.03 -2.92 -21.72
N ASP A 162 -24.70 -4.02 -21.42
CA ASP A 162 -26.08 -4.01 -20.94
C ASP A 162 -26.17 -3.29 -19.57
N TYR A 163 -25.26 -3.61 -18.64
CA TYR A 163 -25.19 -2.96 -17.33
C TYR A 163 -24.97 -1.44 -17.43
N VAL A 164 -23.99 -1.00 -18.22
CA VAL A 164 -23.69 0.43 -18.40
C VAL A 164 -24.85 1.13 -19.10
N LYS A 165 -25.45 0.52 -20.12
CA LYS A 165 -26.58 1.11 -20.84
C LYS A 165 -27.79 1.33 -19.94
N ASP A 166 -28.09 0.36 -19.08
CA ASP A 166 -29.30 0.39 -18.26
C ASP A 166 -29.17 1.30 -17.02
N ASN A 167 -27.95 1.43 -16.46
CA ASN A 167 -27.73 2.13 -15.20
C ASN A 167 -26.96 3.45 -15.36
N TRP A 168 -26.07 3.54 -16.36
CA TRP A 168 -25.11 4.63 -16.53
C TRP A 168 -24.92 5.00 -18.02
N PRO A 169 -25.98 5.34 -18.78
CA PRO A 169 -25.91 5.54 -20.23
C PRO A 169 -24.89 6.61 -20.66
N GLN A 170 -24.65 7.61 -19.80
CA GLN A 170 -23.61 8.64 -19.98
C GLN A 170 -22.18 8.08 -20.09
N CYS A 171 -21.92 6.87 -19.59
CA CYS A 171 -20.61 6.23 -19.61
C CYS A 171 -20.41 5.33 -20.84
N LEU A 172 -21.38 5.23 -21.75
CA LEU A 172 -21.31 4.35 -22.92
C LEU A 172 -20.17 4.71 -23.87
N GLU A 173 -19.83 6.00 -23.98
CA GLU A 173 -18.70 6.45 -24.80
C GLU A 173 -17.37 5.90 -24.28
N TRP A 174 -17.20 5.85 -22.96
CA TRP A 174 -16.00 5.28 -22.33
C TRP A 174 -15.85 3.79 -22.63
N LEU A 175 -16.95 3.05 -22.71
CA LEU A 175 -16.95 1.61 -22.99
C LEU A 175 -16.46 1.25 -24.40
N LYS A 176 -16.37 2.23 -25.32
CA LYS A 176 -15.75 2.05 -26.64
C LYS A 176 -14.21 1.98 -26.56
N LEU A 177 -13.62 2.47 -25.47
CA LEU A 177 -12.19 2.50 -25.25
C LEU A 177 -11.74 1.19 -24.61
N ASN A 178 -10.76 0.51 -25.23
CA ASN A 178 -10.19 -0.75 -24.70
C ASN A 178 -9.52 -0.57 -23.32
N ALA A 179 -9.13 0.66 -22.99
CA ALA A 179 -8.55 1.04 -21.71
C ALA A 179 -9.60 1.36 -20.63
N PHE A 180 -10.90 1.23 -20.92
CA PHE A 180 -11.95 1.35 -19.92
C PHE A 180 -12.43 -0.03 -19.44
N GLU A 181 -12.63 -0.18 -18.13
CA GLU A 181 -13.14 -1.42 -17.55
C GLU A 181 -14.19 -1.13 -16.48
N VAL A 182 -15.20 -2.00 -16.40
CA VAL A 182 -16.34 -1.87 -15.48
C VAL A 182 -16.54 -3.17 -14.72
N TYR A 183 -16.80 -3.03 -13.43
CA TYR A 183 -17.08 -4.11 -12.52
C TYR A 183 -18.41 -3.89 -11.82
N ASP A 184 -19.05 -4.98 -11.42
CA ASP A 184 -20.24 -4.93 -10.57
C ASP A 184 -20.26 -6.15 -9.65
N TYR A 185 -20.40 -5.90 -8.34
CA TYR A 185 -20.35 -6.95 -7.33
C TYR A 185 -21.63 -7.77 -7.22
N LYS A 186 -22.74 -7.31 -7.82
CA LYS A 186 -24.02 -8.04 -7.87
C LYS A 186 -24.04 -9.01 -9.05
N LEU A 187 -23.52 -8.57 -10.21
CA LEU A 187 -23.40 -9.39 -11.41
C LEU A 187 -22.26 -10.40 -11.30
N ASN A 188 -21.13 -10.02 -10.68
CA ASN A 188 -20.03 -10.93 -10.42
C ASN A 188 -19.55 -10.84 -8.96
N PRO A 189 -19.97 -11.78 -8.09
CA PRO A 189 -19.66 -11.74 -6.66
C PRO A 189 -18.17 -11.91 -6.36
N TRP A 190 -17.33 -12.35 -7.32
CA TRP A 190 -15.88 -12.41 -7.14
C TRP A 190 -15.27 -11.04 -6.79
N LEU A 191 -15.87 -9.94 -7.25
CA LEU A 191 -15.45 -8.59 -6.86
C LEU A 191 -15.66 -8.36 -5.35
N ALA A 192 -16.81 -8.77 -4.80
CA ALA A 192 -17.07 -8.69 -3.37
C ALA A 192 -16.14 -9.62 -2.58
N VAL A 193 -15.82 -10.80 -3.12
CA VAL A 193 -14.86 -11.73 -2.49
C VAL A 193 -13.48 -11.08 -2.36
N VAL A 194 -12.99 -10.39 -3.39
CA VAL A 194 -11.73 -9.62 -3.32
C VAL A 194 -11.83 -8.52 -2.26
N GLY A 195 -12.86 -7.68 -2.33
CA GLY A 195 -13.00 -6.53 -1.45
C GLY A 195 -13.14 -6.91 0.03
N ILE A 196 -14.14 -7.75 0.35
CA ILE A 196 -14.39 -8.21 1.72
C ILE A 196 -13.22 -9.06 2.22
N GLY A 197 -12.69 -9.95 1.37
CA GLY A 197 -11.53 -10.77 1.71
C GLY A 197 -10.30 -9.92 2.06
N ALA A 198 -10.04 -8.86 1.30
CA ALA A 198 -8.97 -7.91 1.59
C ALA A 198 -9.17 -7.19 2.91
N VAL A 199 -10.37 -6.66 3.19
CA VAL A 199 -10.67 -5.97 4.44
C VAL A 199 -10.48 -6.88 5.66
N LEU A 200 -11.02 -8.10 5.60
CA LEU A 200 -10.87 -9.09 6.69
C LEU A 200 -9.40 -9.46 6.91
N PHE A 201 -8.65 -9.68 5.83
CA PHE A 201 -7.26 -10.06 5.91
C PHE A 201 -6.38 -8.92 6.45
N VAL A 202 -6.59 -7.69 5.99
CA VAL A 202 -5.97 -6.48 6.55
C VAL A 202 -6.26 -6.39 8.04
N PHE A 203 -7.53 -6.48 8.46
CA PHE A 203 -7.90 -6.41 9.86
C PHE A 203 -7.19 -7.48 10.72
N LEU A 204 -7.15 -8.72 10.25
CA LEU A 204 -6.50 -9.83 10.94
C LEU A 204 -4.99 -9.59 11.10
N VAL A 205 -4.30 -9.24 10.01
CA VAL A 205 -2.84 -9.06 10.01
C VAL A 205 -2.43 -7.84 10.82
N TYR A 206 -3.16 -6.72 10.71
CA TYR A 206 -2.88 -5.51 11.48
C TYR A 206 -3.10 -5.73 12.98
N THR A 207 -4.19 -6.37 13.36
CA THR A 207 -4.48 -6.69 14.78
C THR A 207 -3.39 -7.62 15.35
N TYR A 208 -2.99 -8.64 14.59
CA TYR A 208 -1.92 -9.54 14.99
C TYR A 208 -0.57 -8.83 15.09
N GLY A 209 -0.21 -8.01 14.09
CA GLY A 209 1.01 -7.19 14.08
C GLY A 209 1.09 -6.22 15.25
N LEU A 210 -0.02 -5.54 15.57
CA LEU A 210 -0.12 -4.66 16.75
C LEU A 210 0.09 -5.45 18.05
N THR A 211 -0.55 -6.62 18.17
CA THR A 211 -0.37 -7.51 19.33
C THR A 211 1.09 -7.94 19.50
N LEU A 212 1.75 -8.32 18.40
CA LEU A 212 3.18 -8.64 18.41
C LEU A 212 4.03 -7.45 18.85
N GLY A 213 3.74 -6.26 18.33
CA GLY A 213 4.45 -5.02 18.65
C GLY A 213 4.31 -4.62 20.13
N LEU A 214 3.09 -4.69 20.67
CA LEU A 214 2.82 -4.46 22.10
C LEU A 214 3.57 -5.47 22.98
N HIS A 215 3.53 -6.75 22.63
CA HIS A 215 4.26 -7.79 23.37
C HIS A 215 5.78 -7.58 23.30
N THR A 216 6.31 -7.21 22.13
CA THR A 216 7.73 -6.85 21.97
C THR A 216 8.11 -5.69 22.89
N MET A 217 7.28 -4.65 23.00
CA MET A 217 7.53 -3.54 23.92
C MET A 217 7.59 -4.01 25.39
N THR A 218 6.66 -4.87 25.81
CA THR A 218 6.63 -5.44 27.16
C THR A 218 7.89 -6.26 27.45
N ILE A 219 8.35 -7.09 26.51
CA ILE A 219 9.59 -7.85 26.66
C ILE A 219 10.79 -6.91 26.84
N LEU A 220 10.89 -5.88 26.00
CA LEU A 220 11.98 -4.91 26.05
C LEU A 220 12.00 -4.13 27.37
N GLN A 221 10.83 -3.74 27.89
CA GLN A 221 10.71 -3.07 29.19
C GLN A 221 11.13 -3.98 30.34
N LYS A 222 10.71 -5.25 30.34
CA LYS A 222 11.10 -6.23 31.37
C LYS A 222 12.61 -6.48 31.42
N HIS A 223 13.26 -6.50 30.25
CA HIS A 223 14.70 -6.77 30.13
C HIS A 223 15.55 -5.49 29.98
N GLN A 224 15.00 -4.31 30.29
CA GLN A 224 15.72 -3.05 30.13
C GLN A 224 17.02 -2.99 30.95
N ARG A 225 17.04 -3.64 32.12
CA ARG A 225 18.20 -3.63 33.04
C ARG A 225 19.33 -4.56 32.60
N SER A 226 19.03 -5.60 31.83
CA SER A 226 20.04 -6.54 31.32
C SER A 226 20.65 -6.08 29.98
N MET A 227 20.11 -5.02 29.39
CA MET A 227 20.59 -4.44 28.13
C MET A 227 21.36 -3.14 28.37
N SER A 228 22.38 -2.88 27.55
CA SER A 228 22.99 -1.56 27.52
C SER A 228 21.98 -0.51 27.06
N ARG A 229 22.12 0.73 27.54
CA ARG A 229 21.25 1.85 27.14
C ARG A 229 21.20 2.01 25.61
N GLN A 230 22.33 1.82 24.93
CA GLN A 230 22.42 1.94 23.47
C GLN A 230 21.60 0.86 22.76
N THR A 231 21.70 -0.40 23.18
CA THR A 231 20.96 -1.51 22.57
C THR A 231 19.45 -1.36 22.81
N TYR A 232 19.05 -1.03 24.04
CA TYR A 232 17.64 -0.79 24.36
C TYR A 232 17.02 0.31 23.50
N GLN A 233 17.70 1.45 23.36
CA GLN A 233 17.22 2.55 22.52
C GLN A 233 17.13 2.14 21.05
N MET A 234 18.08 1.35 20.54
CA MET A 234 18.03 0.84 19.17
C MET A 234 16.78 -0.02 18.92
N HIS A 235 16.44 -0.94 19.83
CA HIS A 235 15.24 -1.77 19.71
C HIS A 235 13.95 -0.95 19.84
N LYS A 236 13.89 -0.03 20.82
CA LYS A 236 12.73 0.83 21.05
C LYS A 236 12.44 1.74 19.86
N THR A 237 13.44 2.44 19.34
CA THR A 237 13.28 3.33 18.19
C THR A 237 12.87 2.57 16.93
N ALA A 238 13.42 1.38 16.71
CA ALA A 238 13.04 0.57 15.55
C ALA A 238 11.61 0.03 15.65
N LEU A 239 11.16 -0.37 16.84
CA LEU A 239 9.78 -0.80 17.06
C LEU A 239 8.80 0.36 16.86
N PHE A 240 9.12 1.54 17.40
CA PHE A 240 8.31 2.74 17.19
C PHE A 240 8.25 3.13 15.72
N SER A 241 9.38 3.09 15.02
CA SER A 241 9.46 3.30 13.58
C SER A 241 8.54 2.35 12.80
N LEU A 242 8.53 1.06 13.15
CA LEU A 242 7.68 0.07 12.51
C LEU A 242 6.19 0.31 12.77
N ILE A 243 5.81 0.66 14.01
CA ILE A 243 4.42 1.01 14.34
C ILE A 243 3.97 2.23 13.51
N MET A 244 4.80 3.28 13.46
CA MET A 244 4.49 4.47 12.67
C MET A 244 4.38 4.16 11.18
N GLN A 245 5.27 3.32 10.63
CA GLN A 245 5.19 2.89 9.23
C GLN A 245 3.89 2.13 8.94
N SER A 246 3.40 1.30 9.87
CA SER A 246 2.13 0.58 9.71
C SER A 246 0.91 1.50 9.82
N LEU A 247 0.98 2.58 10.61
CA LEU A 247 -0.12 3.54 10.70
C LEU A 247 -0.33 4.31 9.38
N ILE A 248 0.72 4.48 8.57
CA ILE A 248 0.64 5.22 7.32
C ILE A 248 -0.31 4.57 6.31
N PRO A 249 -0.18 3.28 5.92
CA PRO A 249 -1.19 2.61 5.10
C PRO A 249 -2.57 2.60 5.76
N GLY A 250 -2.65 2.48 7.09
CA GLY A 250 -3.92 2.59 7.82
C GLY A 250 -4.66 3.91 7.52
N ALA A 251 -3.93 5.03 7.46
CA ALA A 251 -4.51 6.34 7.18
C ALA A 251 -4.66 6.63 5.68
N LEU A 252 -3.62 6.33 4.88
CA LEU A 252 -3.54 6.74 3.48
C LEU A 252 -4.12 5.72 2.49
N ILE A 253 -4.47 4.51 2.95
CA ILE A 253 -5.07 3.47 2.13
C ILE A 253 -6.46 3.11 2.65
N VAL A 254 -6.58 2.70 3.92
CA VAL A 254 -7.86 2.18 4.44
C VAL A 254 -8.94 3.27 4.45
N ILE A 255 -8.59 4.50 4.82
CA ILE A 255 -9.55 5.61 4.84
C ILE A 255 -10.02 5.96 3.41
N PRO A 256 -9.14 6.23 2.41
CA PRO A 256 -9.57 6.46 1.03
C PRO A 256 -10.42 5.34 0.44
N LEU A 257 -9.99 4.08 0.59
CA LEU A 257 -10.77 2.95 0.09
C LEU A 257 -12.12 2.82 0.82
N GLY A 258 -12.18 3.21 2.09
CA GLY A 258 -13.44 3.32 2.84
C GLY A 258 -14.38 4.38 2.28
N VAL A 259 -13.86 5.54 1.87
CA VAL A 259 -14.62 6.59 1.19
C VAL A 259 -15.14 6.07 -0.15
N CYS A 260 -14.30 5.43 -0.97
CA CYS A 260 -14.71 4.83 -2.24
C CYS A 260 -15.83 3.80 -2.04
N MET A 261 -15.66 2.88 -1.08
CA MET A 261 -16.68 1.88 -0.76
C MET A 261 -17.99 2.50 -0.28
N PHE A 262 -17.93 3.55 0.55
CA PHE A 262 -19.11 4.28 0.99
C PHE A 262 -19.87 4.89 -0.19
N VAL A 263 -19.16 5.56 -1.11
CA VAL A 263 -19.77 6.17 -2.30
C VAL A 263 -20.40 5.11 -3.22
N VAL A 264 -19.71 3.99 -3.44
CA VAL A 264 -20.21 2.86 -4.23
C VAL A 264 -21.48 2.27 -3.64
N VAL A 265 -21.50 1.98 -2.33
CA VAL A 265 -22.64 1.31 -1.66
C VAL A 265 -23.85 2.24 -1.54
N THR A 266 -23.63 3.53 -1.26
CA THR A 266 -24.72 4.51 -1.11
C THR A 266 -25.20 5.08 -2.43
N GLY A 267 -24.43 4.94 -3.51
CA GLY A 267 -24.70 5.58 -4.79
C GLY A 267 -24.58 7.11 -4.74
N ALA A 268 -23.80 7.65 -3.81
CA ALA A 268 -23.70 9.10 -3.56
C ALA A 268 -22.90 9.83 -4.65
N VAL A 269 -23.53 10.08 -5.80
CA VAL A 269 -22.92 10.75 -6.97
C VAL A 269 -22.27 12.10 -6.62
N GLY A 270 -22.85 12.85 -5.68
CA GLY A 270 -22.29 14.15 -5.23
C GLY A 270 -20.93 14.06 -4.52
N LEU A 271 -20.48 12.86 -4.14
CA LEU A 271 -19.17 12.62 -3.51
C LEU A 271 -18.17 11.93 -4.43
N GLN A 272 -18.47 11.85 -5.72
CA GLN A 272 -17.59 11.21 -6.69
C GLN A 272 -16.20 11.84 -6.75
N GLU A 273 -16.11 13.16 -6.90
CA GLU A 273 -14.82 13.84 -7.01
C GLU A 273 -13.95 13.55 -5.78
N LEU A 274 -14.56 13.57 -4.59
CA LEU A 274 -13.89 13.19 -3.35
C LEU A 274 -13.38 11.74 -3.41
N ALA A 275 -14.21 10.77 -3.78
CA ALA A 275 -13.79 9.37 -3.89
C ALA A 275 -12.64 9.21 -4.90
N THR A 276 -12.75 9.80 -6.08
CA THR A 276 -11.74 9.72 -7.14
C THR A 276 -10.43 10.40 -6.72
N ASP A 277 -10.48 11.59 -6.13
CA ASP A 277 -9.29 12.35 -5.72
C ASP A 277 -8.63 11.77 -4.45
N THR A 278 -9.39 11.09 -3.57
CA THR A 278 -8.76 10.40 -2.42
C THR A 278 -7.81 9.30 -2.85
N MET A 279 -7.87 8.82 -4.10
CA MET A 279 -6.88 7.90 -4.65
C MET A 279 -5.48 8.51 -4.75
N PHE A 280 -5.32 9.85 -4.75
CA PHE A 280 -4.00 10.48 -4.62
C PHE A 280 -3.32 10.14 -3.29
N LEU A 281 -4.11 9.98 -2.21
CA LEU A 281 -3.58 9.57 -0.90
C LEU A 281 -3.04 8.14 -0.98
N VAL A 282 -3.78 7.25 -1.66
CA VAL A 282 -3.31 5.88 -1.95
C VAL A 282 -2.03 5.93 -2.78
N GLY A 283 -1.96 6.77 -3.82
CA GLY A 283 -0.73 6.95 -4.61
C GLY A 283 0.47 7.41 -3.77
N SER A 284 0.25 8.26 -2.76
CA SER A 284 1.33 8.83 -1.94
C SER A 284 1.85 7.94 -0.79
N HIS A 285 1.20 6.81 -0.52
CA HIS A 285 1.41 6.06 0.73
C HIS A 285 2.87 5.60 0.93
N SER A 286 3.51 5.12 -0.14
CA SER A 286 4.86 4.55 -0.10
C SER A 286 5.91 5.63 0.17
N MET A 287 5.77 6.81 -0.46
CA MET A 287 6.57 8.00 -0.13
C MET A 287 6.44 8.38 1.35
N CYS A 288 5.20 8.50 1.85
CA CYS A 288 4.95 8.87 3.24
C CYS A 288 5.53 7.84 4.21
N GLN A 289 5.39 6.56 3.91
CA GLN A 289 5.98 5.47 4.69
C GLN A 289 7.52 5.54 4.70
N CYS A 290 8.14 5.83 3.55
CA CYS A 290 9.57 6.04 3.45
C CYS A 290 10.04 7.25 4.30
N ILE A 291 9.33 8.37 4.22
CA ILE A 291 9.61 9.56 5.02
C ILE A 291 9.54 9.24 6.52
N VAL A 292 8.51 8.49 6.95
CA VAL A 292 8.39 8.04 8.34
C VAL A 292 9.56 7.14 8.74
N MET A 293 9.96 6.20 7.89
CA MET A 293 11.14 5.35 8.14
C MET A 293 12.41 6.19 8.32
N ILE A 294 12.66 7.15 7.42
CA ILE A 294 13.83 8.03 7.46
C ILE A 294 13.80 8.93 8.69
N SER A 295 12.67 9.58 8.94
CA SER A 295 12.49 10.54 10.04
C SER A 295 12.48 9.88 11.41
N SER A 296 12.10 8.60 11.53
CA SER A 296 12.15 7.88 12.81
C SER A 296 13.54 7.30 13.12
N ASN A 297 14.41 7.07 12.12
CA ASN A 297 15.75 6.52 12.33
C ASN A 297 16.83 7.60 12.45
N ALA A 298 17.40 7.74 13.65
CA ALA A 298 18.42 8.76 13.95
C ALA A 298 19.68 8.66 13.06
N LYS A 299 20.10 7.46 12.67
CA LYS A 299 21.26 7.26 11.80
C LYS A 299 20.97 7.79 10.39
N TYR A 300 19.78 7.52 9.87
CA TYR A 300 19.36 7.98 8.54
C TYR A 300 19.26 9.50 8.49
N ARG A 301 18.61 10.11 9.48
CA ARG A 301 18.50 11.57 9.59
C ARG A 301 19.87 12.24 9.64
N ARG A 302 20.79 11.73 10.46
CA ARG A 302 22.13 12.31 10.60
C ARG A 302 22.90 12.27 9.28
N LEU A 303 22.89 11.12 8.60
CA LEU A 303 23.59 10.97 7.34
C LEU A 303 23.03 11.89 6.24
N LEU A 304 21.70 11.99 6.12
CA LEU A 304 21.08 12.90 5.17
C LEU A 304 21.44 14.36 5.48
N LYS A 305 21.43 14.76 6.75
CA LYS A 305 21.85 16.12 7.15
C LYS A 305 23.33 16.38 6.85
N GLU A 306 24.21 15.38 7.00
CA GLU A 306 25.63 15.50 6.66
C GLU A 306 25.82 15.64 5.14
N LYS A 307 25.16 14.79 4.34
CA LYS A 307 25.22 14.84 2.86
C LYS A 307 24.60 16.11 2.28
N ALA A 308 23.45 16.54 2.81
CA ALA A 308 22.81 17.78 2.39
C ALA A 308 23.70 18.99 2.69
N ARG A 309 24.29 19.08 3.90
CA ARG A 309 25.24 20.15 4.23
C ARG A 309 26.47 20.15 3.33
N ALA A 310 27.01 18.98 3.00
CA ALA A 310 28.15 18.88 2.08
C ALA A 310 27.77 19.34 0.66
N PHE A 311 26.58 18.98 0.18
CA PHE A 311 26.09 19.41 -1.14
C PHE A 311 25.85 20.92 -1.19
N PHE A 312 25.11 21.48 -0.23
CA PHE A 312 24.85 22.92 -0.19
C PHE A 312 26.10 23.75 0.11
N GLY A 313 27.02 23.24 0.94
CA GLY A 313 28.33 23.87 1.16
C GLY A 313 29.26 23.82 -0.05
N PHE A 314 28.99 22.95 -1.03
CA PHE A 314 29.69 22.92 -2.32
C PHE A 314 29.02 23.83 -3.37
N VAL A 315 27.73 24.12 -3.24
CA VAL A 315 26.98 25.03 -4.14
C VAL A 315 27.16 26.51 -3.76
N LEU A 316 27.55 26.79 -2.52
CA LEU A 316 27.81 28.14 -1.99
C LEU A 316 29.28 28.58 -2.07
N ASN A 317 30.17 27.74 -2.61
CA ASN A 317 31.57 28.06 -2.93
C ASN A 317 31.78 28.00 -4.45
#